data_AF-A0A838G2U5-F1
#
_entry.id   AF-A0A838G2U5-F1
#
_cell.length_a   1.000
_cell.length_b   1.000
_cell.length_c   1.000
_cell.angle_alpha   90.00
_cell.angle_beta   90.00
_cell.angle_gamma   90.00
#
_symmetry.space_group_name_H-M   'P 1'
#
loop_
_entity.id
_entity.type
_entity.pdbx_description
1 polymer ?
#
loop_
_entity_poly.entity_id
_entity_poly.type
_entity_poly.pdbx_seq_one_letter_code
_entity_poly.pdbx_strand_id
1 'polypeptide(L)'
;MATNAPRPGRRLIVFALCIAALYGGVALGGDWKPKLGLDLQGGTRITLVASTETGEEITPEKLDEARDIIDQRVNGQGVSEAEVSVQGSRNIVVEIPGQKRTDLVDSVQQTAQLRFRLVAASAPGRQSQQPPSPSASPSDEASPSGGSSAGADPSDQPTDQPSGESSGESDKPKVDKPEETATPRGRALSGGLVAADQKPKKKQTGKASPSAEPSAEPSTDPSAEPSADPSVLPPTDPSTSKGAPVDQPLQWMDDPGGEWLQKFADFECPEADANAEPVIDRTDEPLITCDDEGIKYLLSAAVIQGTQLTDADAGIPQSQVQWVVDLTFDKTARETFANVTRSIANVTSPLTGQQKTFAIVLDGQVLTAPTVEGVIPNGRAQISGTFNQESAQTLANSLKYGALPLTFTVPAVTEEGPTLAADQLSAGLWAGGFGLLLVLVYCIFYYRGLGLVVLASLGIAGAITYAVVLAMGQAVNFTLTLPGIAGLIVGVGITADSFIVYFERIRDEMRDGKS
;
A
#
# COMPACT_ATOMS: atom_id res chain seq x y z
N MET A 1 2.94 25.13 -63.02
CA MET A 1 2.82 24.41 -61.74
C MET A 1 2.67 25.45 -60.65
N ALA A 2 1.66 25.35 -59.77
CA ALA A 2 1.51 26.29 -58.66
C ALA A 2 2.55 25.95 -57.58
N THR A 3 3.52 26.83 -57.38
CA THR A 3 4.50 26.69 -56.29
C THR A 3 3.79 26.93 -54.96
N ASN A 4 3.70 25.90 -54.13
CA ASN A 4 3.19 26.01 -52.77
C ASN A 4 4.16 26.86 -51.94
N ALA A 5 3.94 28.18 -51.92
CA ALA A 5 4.70 29.09 -51.08
C ALA A 5 4.58 28.63 -49.61
N PRO A 6 5.71 28.36 -48.91
CA PRO A 6 5.66 27.95 -47.52
C PRO A 6 5.00 29.06 -46.70
N ARG A 7 4.03 28.69 -45.85
CA ARG A 7 3.35 29.60 -44.92
C ARG A 7 3.93 29.42 -43.51
N PRO A 8 5.10 30.02 -43.17
CA PRO A 8 5.78 29.76 -41.90
C PRO A 8 4.93 30.12 -40.70
N GLY A 9 4.19 31.24 -40.75
CA GLY A 9 3.30 31.67 -39.65
C GLY A 9 2.26 30.61 -39.25
N ARG A 10 1.65 29.90 -40.21
CA ARG A 10 0.70 28.81 -39.89
C ARG A 10 1.39 27.64 -39.18
N ARG A 11 2.65 27.33 -39.53
CA ARG A 11 3.42 26.26 -38.85
C ARG A 11 3.79 26.67 -37.43
N LEU A 12 4.23 27.92 -37.23
CA LEU A 12 4.52 28.47 -35.90
C LEU A 12 3.28 28.52 -34.99
N ILE A 13 2.12 28.89 -35.52
CA ILE A 13 0.85 28.88 -34.76
C ILE A 13 0.49 27.45 -34.34
N VAL A 14 0.56 26.46 -35.24
CA VAL A 14 0.28 25.05 -34.89
C VAL A 14 1.26 24.55 -33.83
N PHE A 15 2.55 24.86 -33.96
CA PHE A 15 3.57 24.48 -32.99
C PHE A 15 3.34 25.13 -31.61
N ALA A 16 3.01 26.42 -31.55
CA ALA A 16 2.65 27.11 -30.31
C ALA A 16 1.38 26.52 -29.67
N LEU A 17 0.38 26.13 -30.47
CA LEU A 17 -0.81 25.43 -29.98
C LEU A 17 -0.47 24.03 -29.42
N CYS A 18 0.47 23.30 -30.03
CA CYS A 18 0.94 22.02 -29.46
C CYS A 18 1.62 22.22 -28.10
N ILE A 19 2.48 23.24 -27.94
CA ILE A 19 3.09 23.58 -26.65
C ILE A 19 2.02 23.95 -25.62
N ALA A 20 1.07 24.81 -25.99
CA ALA A 20 -0.01 25.25 -25.12
C ALA A 20 -0.93 24.09 -24.69
N ALA A 21 -1.19 23.13 -25.59
CA ALA A 21 -1.93 21.90 -25.26
C ALA A 21 -1.16 21.00 -24.28
N LEU A 22 0.16 20.89 -24.44
CA LEU A 22 1.01 20.08 -23.56
C LEU A 22 1.06 20.65 -22.14
N TYR A 23 1.33 21.95 -21.99
CA TYR A 23 1.22 22.65 -20.70
C TYR A 23 -0.22 22.69 -20.16
N GLY A 24 -1.23 22.74 -21.02
CA GLY A 24 -2.64 22.65 -20.62
C GLY A 24 -2.99 21.30 -20.01
N GLY A 25 -2.44 20.20 -20.54
CA GLY A 25 -2.53 18.86 -19.94
C GLY A 25 -1.91 18.82 -18.54
N VAL A 26 -0.67 19.34 -18.41
CA VAL A 26 0.03 19.45 -17.12
C VAL A 26 -0.76 20.25 -16.09
N ALA A 27 -1.36 21.38 -16.51
CA ALA A 27 -2.16 22.24 -15.64
C ALA A 27 -3.43 21.56 -15.11
N LEU A 28 -4.02 20.61 -15.86
CA LEU A 28 -5.17 19.83 -15.41
C LEU A 28 -4.82 18.79 -14.33
N GLY A 29 -3.59 18.25 -14.36
CA GLY A 29 -3.12 17.31 -13.34
C GLY A 29 -2.58 17.95 -12.06
N GLY A 30 -2.53 19.29 -11.97
CA GLY A 30 -2.17 20.03 -10.73
C GLY A 30 -0.68 20.04 -10.36
N ASP A 31 0.08 19.01 -10.70
CA ASP A 31 1.51 18.88 -10.36
C ASP A 31 2.44 19.62 -11.33
N TRP A 32 3.01 20.74 -10.86
CA TRP A 32 3.96 21.57 -11.62
C TRP A 32 5.44 21.22 -11.39
N LYS A 33 5.72 20.25 -10.51
CA LYS A 33 7.06 19.74 -10.20
C LYS A 33 7.18 18.31 -10.72
N PRO A 34 8.33 17.91 -11.31
CA PRO A 34 8.55 16.52 -11.65
C PRO A 34 8.64 15.69 -10.36
N LYS A 35 8.01 14.50 -10.37
CA LYS A 35 8.31 13.46 -9.39
C LYS A 35 9.79 13.09 -9.55
N LEU A 36 10.52 12.89 -8.47
CA LEU A 36 11.94 12.52 -8.50
C LEU A 36 12.09 11.09 -7.96
N GLY A 37 13.04 10.33 -8.48
CA GLY A 37 13.30 8.96 -8.02
C GLY A 37 14.10 8.89 -6.72
N LEU A 38 14.28 7.67 -6.23
CA LEU A 38 14.97 7.32 -4.99
C LEU A 38 16.33 8.02 -4.83
N ASP A 39 17.18 7.99 -5.87
CA ASP A 39 18.51 8.62 -5.92
C ASP A 39 18.52 10.11 -5.52
N LEU A 40 17.41 10.81 -5.74
CA LEU A 40 17.34 12.28 -5.69
C LEU A 40 16.56 12.81 -4.48
N GLN A 41 15.54 12.08 -4.02
CA GLN A 41 14.76 12.44 -2.82
C GLN A 41 15.21 11.70 -1.56
N GLY A 42 16.00 10.63 -1.72
CA GLY A 42 16.18 9.61 -0.70
C GLY A 42 14.94 8.74 -0.56
N GLY A 43 15.01 7.79 0.37
CA GLY A 43 13.92 6.88 0.64
C GLY A 43 14.01 6.25 2.02
N THR A 44 13.02 5.39 2.28
CA THR A 44 13.03 4.52 3.46
C THR A 44 13.48 3.12 3.03
N ARG A 45 14.59 2.63 3.60
CA ARG A 45 15.00 1.23 3.50
C ARG A 45 14.40 0.46 4.67
N ILE A 46 13.60 -0.55 4.38
CA ILE A 46 13.01 -1.47 5.36
C ILE A 46 13.69 -2.82 5.16
N THR A 47 14.26 -3.40 6.22
CA THR A 47 14.78 -4.77 6.18
C THR A 47 13.85 -5.67 6.97
N LEU A 48 13.03 -6.44 6.28
CA LEU A 48 12.10 -7.40 6.86
C LEU A 48 12.83 -8.72 7.10
N VAL A 49 12.84 -9.24 8.33
CA VAL A 49 13.47 -10.53 8.65
C VAL A 49 12.40 -11.62 8.75
N ALA A 50 12.43 -12.54 7.79
CA ALA A 50 11.51 -13.66 7.72
C ALA A 50 11.62 -14.52 8.98
N SER A 51 10.46 -14.74 9.58
CA SER A 51 10.20 -15.44 10.82
C SER A 51 9.12 -16.49 10.55
N THR A 52 9.15 -17.58 11.31
CA THR A 52 8.31 -18.76 11.05
C THR A 52 7.61 -19.18 12.33
N GLU A 53 6.31 -18.92 12.40
CA GLU A 53 5.46 -19.24 13.55
C GLU A 53 5.40 -20.76 13.82
N THR A 54 5.45 -21.56 12.75
CA THR A 54 5.28 -23.02 12.80
C THR A 54 6.60 -23.81 12.89
N GLY A 55 7.75 -23.13 12.97
CA GLY A 55 9.07 -23.77 12.88
C GLY A 55 9.37 -24.42 11.52
N GLU A 56 8.59 -24.07 10.49
CA GLU A 56 8.75 -24.55 9.12
C GLU A 56 10.05 -24.01 8.48
N GLU A 57 10.60 -24.70 7.47
CA GLU A 57 11.81 -24.20 6.80
C GLU A 57 11.49 -22.98 5.91
N ILE A 58 12.29 -21.93 6.06
CA ILE A 58 12.27 -20.77 5.17
C ILE A 58 12.97 -21.18 3.88
N THR A 59 12.19 -21.55 2.86
CA THR A 59 12.71 -21.89 1.54
C THR A 59 12.85 -20.65 0.66
N PRO A 60 13.76 -20.64 -0.33
CA PRO A 60 13.90 -19.52 -1.27
C PRO A 60 12.58 -19.20 -2.00
N GLU A 61 11.80 -20.23 -2.33
CA GLU A 61 10.53 -20.07 -3.05
C GLU A 61 9.51 -19.26 -2.23
N LYS A 62 9.44 -19.47 -0.90
CA LYS A 62 8.57 -18.65 -0.02
C LYS A 62 9.06 -17.22 0.14
N LEU A 63 10.37 -16.98 0.05
CA LEU A 63 10.95 -15.62 0.05
C LEU A 63 10.69 -14.90 -1.27
N ASP A 64 10.78 -15.60 -2.40
CA ASP A 64 10.41 -15.07 -3.72
C ASP A 64 8.90 -14.77 -3.80
N GLU A 65 8.04 -15.66 -3.30
CA GLU A 65 6.58 -15.45 -3.21
C GLU A 65 6.24 -14.26 -2.31
N ALA A 66 6.87 -14.16 -1.12
CA ALA A 66 6.69 -13.00 -0.25
C ALA A 66 7.20 -11.70 -0.88
N ARG A 67 8.34 -11.72 -1.60
CA ARG A 67 8.84 -10.56 -2.37
C ARG A 67 7.79 -10.12 -3.38
N ASP A 68 7.23 -11.04 -4.16
CA ASP A 68 6.29 -10.73 -5.23
C ASP A 68 4.96 -10.15 -4.67
N ILE A 69 4.51 -10.63 -3.50
CA ILE A 69 3.35 -10.05 -2.79
C ILE A 69 3.67 -8.64 -2.26
N ILE A 70 4.86 -8.43 -1.67
CA ILE A 70 5.29 -7.12 -1.16
C ILE A 70 5.42 -6.11 -2.32
N ASP A 71 6.04 -6.48 -3.43
CA ASP A 71 6.13 -5.65 -4.64
C ASP A 71 4.75 -5.27 -5.16
N GLN A 72 3.83 -6.23 -5.29
CA GLN A 72 2.45 -5.96 -5.72
C GLN A 72 1.71 -5.02 -4.78
N ARG A 73 1.85 -5.17 -3.46
CA ARG A 73 1.24 -4.25 -2.47
C ARG A 73 1.79 -2.84 -2.57
N VAL A 74 3.10 -2.69 -2.63
CA VAL A 74 3.77 -1.37 -2.70
C VAL A 74 3.41 -0.67 -4.04
N ASN A 75 3.43 -1.40 -5.15
CA ASN A 75 2.97 -0.88 -6.45
C ASN A 75 1.46 -0.55 -6.43
N GLY A 76 0.64 -1.35 -5.76
CA GLY A 76 -0.80 -1.13 -5.58
C GLY A 76 -1.15 0.12 -4.77
N GLN A 77 -0.24 0.58 -3.90
CA GLN A 77 -0.35 1.85 -3.16
C GLN A 77 0.13 3.07 -3.97
N GLY A 78 0.34 2.90 -5.28
CA GLY A 78 0.74 4.00 -6.17
C GLY A 78 2.20 4.43 -5.99
N VAL A 79 3.01 3.64 -5.27
CA VAL A 79 4.47 3.82 -5.29
C VAL A 79 4.98 3.34 -6.65
N SER A 80 5.68 4.22 -7.35
CA SER A 80 6.43 3.86 -8.56
C SER A 80 7.91 3.92 -8.22
N GLU A 81 8.69 2.95 -8.72
CA GLU A 81 10.11 2.75 -8.37
C GLU A 81 10.38 2.36 -6.90
N ALA A 82 9.52 1.55 -6.29
CA ALA A 82 9.96 0.76 -5.15
C ALA A 82 10.86 -0.40 -5.62
N GLU A 83 11.94 -0.69 -4.91
CA GLU A 83 12.77 -1.87 -5.16
C GLU A 83 12.56 -2.88 -4.03
N VAL A 84 12.11 -4.09 -4.38
CA VAL A 84 11.91 -5.20 -3.44
C VAL A 84 12.88 -6.31 -3.80
N SER A 85 13.83 -6.60 -2.92
CA SER A 85 14.89 -7.59 -3.17
C SER A 85 15.04 -8.58 -2.02
N VAL A 86 15.34 -9.84 -2.32
CA VAL A 86 15.68 -10.84 -1.30
C VAL A 86 17.18 -10.72 -1.00
N GLN A 87 17.53 -10.52 0.27
CA GLN A 87 18.91 -10.38 0.72
C GLN A 87 19.31 -11.57 1.62
N GLY A 88 20.27 -12.36 1.17
CA GLY A 88 20.71 -13.57 1.88
C GLY A 88 19.64 -14.67 1.87
N SER A 89 19.46 -15.34 3.01
CA SER A 89 18.55 -16.50 3.14
C SER A 89 17.30 -16.25 4.00
N ARG A 90 17.11 -15.02 4.50
CA ARG A 90 16.00 -14.67 5.41
C ARG A 90 15.51 -13.22 5.31
N ASN A 91 16.19 -12.33 4.62
CA ASN A 91 15.81 -10.91 4.64
C ASN A 91 15.14 -10.52 3.32
N ILE A 92 14.14 -9.65 3.39
CA ILE A 92 13.62 -8.91 2.24
C ILE A 92 13.88 -7.43 2.49
N VAL A 93 14.59 -6.79 1.57
CA VAL A 93 14.88 -5.36 1.61
C VAL A 93 13.90 -4.65 0.68
N VAL A 94 13.16 -3.70 1.23
CA VAL A 94 12.19 -2.86 0.54
C VAL A 94 12.72 -1.43 0.56
N GLU A 95 12.95 -0.85 -0.60
CA GLU A 95 13.39 0.54 -0.75
C GLU A 95 12.28 1.37 -1.36
N ILE A 96 11.72 2.30 -0.59
CA ILE A 96 10.57 3.13 -0.97
C ILE A 96 11.05 4.56 -1.22
N PRO A 97 10.87 5.12 -2.42
CA PRO A 97 11.25 6.51 -2.70
C PRO A 97 10.36 7.52 -1.96
N GLY A 98 10.98 8.59 -1.48
CA GLY A 98 10.34 9.67 -0.73
C GLY A 98 10.55 9.60 0.79
N GLN A 99 10.25 10.70 1.48
CA GLN A 99 10.48 10.82 2.93
C GLN A 99 9.20 10.54 3.72
N LYS A 100 9.33 9.84 4.85
CA LYS A 100 8.30 9.62 5.89
C LYS A 100 7.00 9.01 5.38
N ARG A 101 7.06 7.76 4.90
CA ARG A 101 5.89 6.95 4.56
C ARG A 101 5.62 5.83 5.56
N THR A 102 5.34 6.22 6.80
CA THR A 102 5.01 5.28 7.90
C THR A 102 3.74 4.48 7.61
N ASP A 103 2.78 5.10 6.92
CA ASP A 103 1.58 4.49 6.34
C ASP A 103 1.88 3.25 5.47
N LEU A 104 2.92 3.34 4.62
CA LEU A 104 3.33 2.22 3.78
C LEU A 104 4.12 1.17 4.57
N VAL A 105 4.94 1.61 5.54
CA VAL A 105 5.72 0.71 6.41
C VAL A 105 4.77 -0.24 7.15
N ASP A 106 3.64 0.25 7.68
CA ASP A 106 2.64 -0.59 8.35
C ASP A 106 1.92 -1.54 7.39
N SER A 107 1.57 -1.09 6.18
CA SER A 107 0.93 -1.93 5.16
C SER A 107 1.82 -3.02 4.57
N VAL A 108 3.14 -2.84 4.59
CA VAL A 108 4.12 -3.84 4.16
C VAL A 108 4.39 -4.88 5.27
N GLN A 109 4.26 -4.48 6.55
CA GLN A 109 4.41 -5.37 7.70
C GLN A 109 3.21 -6.31 7.89
N GLN A 110 1.98 -5.84 7.68
CA GLN A 110 0.77 -6.62 7.92
C GLN A 110 0.77 -7.92 7.11
N THR A 111 0.53 -9.06 7.76
CA THR A 111 0.48 -10.35 7.07
C THR A 111 -0.78 -10.50 6.22
N ALA A 112 -1.85 -9.77 6.54
CA ALA A 112 -3.14 -9.72 5.83
C ALA A 112 -3.89 -11.06 5.81
N GLN A 113 -3.78 -11.82 6.89
CA GLN A 113 -4.45 -13.09 7.12
C GLN A 113 -5.94 -12.89 7.36
N LEU A 114 -6.69 -12.63 6.28
CA LEU A 114 -8.14 -12.56 6.32
C LEU A 114 -8.74 -13.94 6.60
N ARG A 115 -9.61 -14.04 7.60
CA ARG A 115 -10.33 -15.26 7.94
C ARG A 115 -11.76 -14.94 8.33
N PHE A 116 -12.68 -15.77 7.88
CA PHE A 116 -14.08 -15.68 8.23
C PHE A 116 -14.42 -16.75 9.25
N ARG A 117 -15.00 -16.35 10.39
CA ARG A 117 -15.30 -17.22 11.52
C ARG A 117 -16.75 -17.01 11.98
N LEU A 118 -17.35 -18.05 12.53
CA LEU A 118 -18.67 -17.95 13.16
C LEU A 118 -18.52 -17.50 14.62
N VAL A 119 -19.38 -16.60 15.08
CA VAL A 119 -19.34 -16.08 16.44
C VAL A 119 -20.21 -16.94 17.35
N ALA A 120 -19.61 -17.67 18.29
CA ALA A 120 -20.33 -18.42 19.32
C ALA A 120 -20.90 -17.47 20.39
N ALA A 121 -20.05 -16.55 20.88
CA ALA A 121 -20.42 -15.56 21.87
C ALA A 121 -19.65 -14.25 21.67
N SER A 122 -20.24 -13.14 22.11
CA SER A 122 -19.55 -11.85 22.26
C SER A 122 -19.96 -11.20 23.58
N ALA A 123 -19.06 -10.40 24.15
CA ALA A 123 -19.30 -9.66 25.38
C ALA A 123 -18.36 -8.43 25.43
N PRO A 124 -18.75 -7.33 26.10
CA PRO A 124 -17.82 -6.24 26.38
C PRO A 124 -16.58 -6.79 27.11
N GLY A 125 -15.39 -6.47 26.61
CA GLY A 125 -14.16 -6.68 27.34
C GLY A 125 -14.19 -5.83 28.62
N ARG A 126 -13.67 -6.37 29.72
CA ARG A 126 -13.37 -5.54 30.88
C ARG A 126 -12.14 -4.71 30.57
N GLN A 127 -12.33 -3.51 30.04
CA GLN A 127 -11.31 -2.47 30.19
C GLN A 127 -11.05 -2.30 31.68
N SER A 128 -9.79 -2.24 32.08
CA SER A 128 -9.38 -1.91 33.44
C SER A 128 -10.03 -0.58 33.83
N GLN A 129 -11.04 -0.63 34.71
CA GLN A 129 -11.68 0.58 35.19
C GLN A 129 -10.65 1.43 35.92
N GLN A 130 -10.14 2.46 35.26
CA GLN A 130 -9.42 3.52 35.94
C GLN A 130 -10.36 4.04 37.05
N PRO A 131 -9.96 3.94 38.33
CA PRO A 131 -10.88 4.20 39.44
C PRO A 131 -11.44 5.61 39.29
N PRO A 132 -12.75 5.80 39.49
CA PRO A 132 -13.40 7.08 39.23
C PRO A 132 -12.72 8.18 40.05
N SER A 133 -12.13 9.15 39.34
CA SER A 133 -11.59 10.35 39.98
C SER A 133 -12.68 10.95 40.87
N PRO A 134 -12.41 11.19 42.16
CA PRO A 134 -13.46 11.56 43.10
C PRO A 134 -14.10 12.88 42.67
N SER A 135 -15.40 12.81 42.35
CA SER A 135 -16.20 13.98 41.99
C SER A 135 -16.10 15.04 43.08
N ALA A 136 -15.76 16.27 42.68
CA ALA A 136 -15.83 17.41 43.58
C ALA A 136 -17.25 17.55 44.15
N SER A 137 -17.34 18.00 45.40
CA SER A 137 -18.59 18.41 46.04
C SER A 137 -18.36 19.76 46.75
N PRO A 138 -19.31 20.71 46.72
CA PRO A 138 -19.02 22.13 46.94
C PRO A 138 -19.25 22.57 48.39
N SER A 139 -18.70 23.74 48.77
CA SER A 139 -19.27 24.66 49.77
C SER A 139 -18.61 26.05 49.66
N ASP A 140 -19.42 27.09 49.83
CA ASP A 140 -19.11 28.52 49.66
C ASP A 140 -18.63 29.23 50.98
N GLU A 141 -18.54 30.57 50.90
CA GLU A 141 -18.33 31.57 51.98
C GLU A 141 -16.89 31.79 52.49
N ALA A 142 -16.38 33.03 52.68
CA ALA A 142 -16.92 34.36 52.37
C ALA A 142 -15.81 35.42 52.22
N SER A 143 -16.14 36.56 51.60
CA SER A 143 -15.35 37.82 51.61
C SER A 143 -15.69 38.65 52.87
N PRO A 144 -14.90 39.67 53.32
CA PRO A 144 -14.83 40.94 52.56
C PRO A 144 -13.55 41.83 52.69
N SER A 145 -13.44 42.73 51.70
CA SER A 145 -13.03 44.16 51.79
C SER A 145 -11.57 44.60 52.06
N GLY A 146 -11.14 45.57 51.24
CA GLY A 146 -10.00 46.48 51.52
C GLY A 146 -9.21 46.87 50.27
N GLY A 147 -9.45 48.06 49.69
CA GLY A 147 -8.72 48.53 48.49
C GLY A 147 -8.19 49.95 48.62
N SER A 148 -7.23 50.34 47.77
CA SER A 148 -6.99 51.72 47.30
C SER A 148 -5.98 51.75 46.14
N SER A 149 -5.74 52.93 45.58
CA SER A 149 -5.29 53.16 44.19
C SER A 149 -3.88 53.76 43.98
N ALA A 150 -3.36 53.54 42.76
CA ALA A 150 -2.56 54.47 41.92
C ALA A 150 -1.07 54.74 42.24
N GLY A 151 -0.24 54.83 41.17
CA GLY A 151 0.98 55.66 41.18
C GLY A 151 2.16 55.28 40.26
N ALA A 152 2.14 55.77 39.01
CA ALA A 152 3.29 56.22 38.19
C ALA A 152 4.35 55.25 37.58
N ASP A 153 4.79 55.67 36.39
CA ASP A 153 5.87 55.25 35.46
C ASP A 153 6.93 56.41 35.44
N PRO A 154 8.02 56.48 34.62
CA PRO A 154 8.78 55.49 33.83
C PRO A 154 10.34 55.64 33.98
N SER A 155 11.10 55.09 33.00
CA SER A 155 12.46 55.49 32.54
C SER A 155 13.70 54.99 33.32
N ASP A 156 14.85 54.64 32.71
CA ASP A 156 15.34 54.81 31.31
C ASP A 156 16.32 53.69 30.84
N GLN A 157 16.53 53.61 29.52
CA GLN A 157 17.61 52.89 28.81
C GLN A 157 18.84 53.85 28.60
N PRO A 158 20.03 53.46 28.07
CA PRO A 158 20.20 53.16 26.64
C PRO A 158 21.34 52.17 26.27
N THR A 159 21.57 52.07 24.95
CA THR A 159 22.43 51.16 24.18
C THR A 159 23.89 51.62 24.01
N ASP A 160 24.77 50.77 23.45
CA ASP A 160 25.34 50.99 22.10
C ASP A 160 26.29 49.87 21.60
N GLN A 161 26.46 49.81 20.26
CA GLN A 161 27.28 48.87 19.48
C GLN A 161 28.48 49.64 18.87
N PRO A 162 29.60 48.98 18.49
CA PRO A 162 29.93 48.89 17.06
C PRO A 162 30.72 47.62 16.63
N SER A 163 31.06 47.58 15.34
CA SER A 163 31.66 46.49 14.55
C SER A 163 33.21 46.50 14.46
N GLY A 164 33.83 45.39 13.99
CA GLY A 164 35.26 45.39 13.56
C GLY A 164 35.92 44.02 13.29
N GLU A 165 36.56 43.89 12.12
CA GLU A 165 37.34 42.77 11.51
C GLU A 165 38.48 42.09 12.31
N SER A 166 38.83 40.82 11.97
CA SER A 166 40.08 40.44 11.24
C SER A 166 40.67 39.04 11.54
N SER A 167 41.13 38.33 10.47
CA SER A 167 42.26 37.35 10.36
C SER A 167 42.52 36.29 11.45
N GLY A 168 42.47 34.98 11.15
CA GLY A 168 43.57 34.15 10.61
C GLY A 168 43.68 32.87 11.47
N GLU A 169 44.29 31.71 11.14
CA GLU A 169 45.34 31.30 10.18
C GLU A 169 45.42 29.73 10.22
N SER A 170 45.85 29.06 9.14
CA SER A 170 46.18 27.60 9.05
C SER A 170 45.04 26.55 9.27
N ASP A 171 45.10 25.30 8.75
CA ASP A 171 46.20 24.56 8.12
C ASP A 171 45.72 23.60 6.99
N LYS A 172 46.63 23.17 6.09
CA LYS A 172 46.35 22.23 4.98
C LYS A 172 47.62 21.54 4.46
N PRO A 173 47.60 20.20 4.30
CA PRO A 173 48.17 19.55 3.10
C PRO A 173 47.17 18.53 2.49
N LYS A 174 46.87 18.50 1.18
CA LYS A 174 47.73 18.19 0.00
C LYS A 174 48.02 16.68 -0.08
N VAL A 175 47.14 15.89 -0.74
CA VAL A 175 47.13 15.51 -2.17
C VAL A 175 48.24 14.54 -2.57
N ASP A 176 47.83 13.35 -3.04
CA ASP A 176 48.56 12.56 -4.04
C ASP A 176 47.58 11.96 -5.09
N LYS A 177 48.06 11.88 -6.34
CA LYS A 177 47.52 11.14 -7.49
C LYS A 177 48.39 9.85 -7.66
N PRO A 178 48.12 8.86 -8.54
CA PRO A 178 47.21 8.88 -9.69
C PRO A 178 46.30 7.64 -9.86
N GLU A 179 45.42 7.68 -10.85
CA GLU A 179 44.83 6.50 -11.50
C GLU A 179 44.98 6.65 -13.02
N GLU A 180 45.56 5.63 -13.69
CA GLU A 180 45.42 5.39 -15.13
C GLU A 180 45.97 3.99 -15.50
N THR A 181 45.13 3.08 -16.01
CA THR A 181 45.53 1.90 -16.81
C THR A 181 44.33 1.43 -17.64
N ALA A 182 44.54 1.04 -18.90
CA ALA A 182 43.46 0.78 -19.86
C ALA A 182 43.51 -0.63 -20.51
N THR A 183 42.32 -1.11 -20.94
CA THR A 183 42.08 -2.12 -22.01
C THR A 183 42.53 -3.60 -21.81
N PRO A 184 42.08 -4.59 -22.63
CA PRO A 184 40.80 -4.82 -23.35
C PRO A 184 40.30 -6.31 -23.37
N ARG A 185 39.20 -6.59 -24.11
CA ARG A 185 38.59 -7.89 -24.52
C ARG A 185 37.83 -8.66 -23.42
N GLY A 186 36.72 -9.39 -23.67
CA GLY A 186 35.93 -9.59 -24.90
C GLY A 186 35.70 -11.08 -25.24
N ARG A 187 34.47 -11.60 -25.08
CA ARG A 187 34.03 -12.87 -25.70
C ARG A 187 32.50 -12.97 -25.83
N ALA A 188 32.04 -13.46 -26.98
CA ALA A 188 30.63 -13.76 -27.25
C ALA A 188 30.31 -15.24 -26.97
N LEU A 189 29.03 -15.54 -26.73
CA LEU A 189 28.41 -16.82 -27.10
C LEU A 189 26.98 -16.58 -27.60
N SER A 190 26.65 -17.22 -28.72
CA SER A 190 25.32 -17.24 -29.32
C SER A 190 25.06 -18.61 -29.94
N GLY A 191 23.81 -19.07 -29.91
CA GLY A 191 23.27 -20.08 -30.84
C GLY A 191 23.15 -21.54 -30.35
N GLY A 192 21.94 -22.10 -30.52
CA GLY A 192 21.61 -23.52 -30.37
C GLY A 192 20.22 -23.73 -29.72
N LEU A 193 19.08 -23.77 -30.44
CA LEU A 193 18.52 -24.93 -31.19
C LEU A 193 18.40 -26.20 -30.31
N VAL A 194 17.26 -26.92 -30.23
CA VAL A 194 16.29 -27.30 -31.28
C VAL A 194 14.84 -27.39 -30.75
N ALA A 195 13.87 -27.21 -31.66
CA ALA A 195 12.43 -27.34 -31.48
C ALA A 195 11.89 -28.74 -31.09
N ALA A 196 10.65 -28.78 -30.59
CA ALA A 196 9.71 -29.88 -30.85
C ALA A 196 8.25 -29.36 -30.91
N ASP A 197 7.61 -29.55 -32.06
CA ASP A 197 6.17 -29.36 -32.27
C ASP A 197 5.32 -30.34 -31.44
N GLN A 198 4.13 -29.90 -30.98
CA GLN A 198 2.88 -30.34 -31.62
C GLN A 198 1.61 -29.68 -31.05
N LYS A 199 0.64 -29.41 -31.93
CA LYS A 199 -0.73 -28.95 -31.65
C LYS A 199 -1.72 -29.87 -32.41
N PRO A 200 -3.05 -29.67 -32.32
CA PRO A 200 -3.98 -30.34 -31.42
C PRO A 200 -4.86 -31.41 -32.11
N LYS A 201 -5.64 -32.19 -31.35
CA LYS A 201 -6.83 -32.91 -31.89
C LYS A 201 -8.08 -32.82 -31.00
N LYS A 202 -9.24 -32.74 -31.67
CA LYS A 202 -10.61 -32.73 -31.12
C LYS A 202 -11.27 -34.13 -31.22
N LYS A 203 -12.52 -34.23 -30.73
CA LYS A 203 -13.60 -35.21 -31.03
C LYS A 203 -13.57 -36.56 -30.27
N GLN A 204 -14.69 -37.23 -29.94
CA GLN A 204 -16.14 -36.86 -29.83
C GLN A 204 -16.94 -38.04 -29.18
N THR A 205 -18.05 -37.75 -28.49
CA THR A 205 -19.32 -38.55 -28.35
C THR A 205 -19.40 -40.02 -27.87
N GLY A 206 -20.41 -40.30 -27.01
CA GLY A 206 -21.10 -41.61 -26.85
C GLY A 206 -21.21 -42.06 -25.38
N LYS A 207 -22.30 -41.88 -24.61
CA LYS A 207 -23.71 -42.37 -24.70
C LYS A 207 -23.90 -43.84 -24.24
N ALA A 208 -24.43 -44.06 -23.02
CA ALA A 208 -25.61 -44.92 -22.71
C ALA A 208 -25.81 -45.17 -21.19
N SER A 209 -27.08 -45.25 -20.76
CA SER A 209 -27.58 -45.80 -19.48
C SER A 209 -28.43 -47.05 -19.80
N PRO A 210 -28.57 -48.05 -18.90
CA PRO A 210 -29.77 -48.19 -18.05
C PRO A 210 -29.41 -48.52 -16.57
N SER A 211 -30.13 -48.09 -15.51
CA SER A 211 -31.55 -48.26 -15.14
C SER A 211 -31.88 -49.62 -14.50
N ALA A 212 -32.09 -49.66 -13.17
CA ALA A 212 -32.81 -50.72 -12.43
C ALA A 212 -33.20 -50.29 -10.99
N GLU A 213 -34.43 -49.80 -10.82
CA GLU A 213 -35.30 -50.03 -9.66
C GLU A 213 -36.35 -51.11 -10.07
N PRO A 214 -37.27 -51.67 -9.24
CA PRO A 214 -37.92 -51.09 -8.05
C PRO A 214 -38.20 -52.05 -6.86
N SER A 215 -38.82 -51.56 -5.76
CA SER A 215 -40.17 -52.00 -5.30
C SER A 215 -40.56 -51.50 -3.89
N ALA A 216 -41.84 -51.12 -3.76
CA ALA A 216 -42.59 -50.82 -2.52
C ALA A 216 -43.16 -52.14 -1.89
N GLU A 217 -43.87 -52.25 -0.75
CA GLU A 217 -44.42 -51.39 0.34
C GLU A 217 -44.91 -52.35 1.50
N PRO A 218 -45.89 -52.08 2.41
CA PRO A 218 -46.14 -50.99 3.38
C PRO A 218 -46.44 -51.47 4.85
N SER A 219 -46.71 -50.51 5.77
CA SER A 219 -47.53 -50.64 7.02
C SER A 219 -46.92 -51.41 8.24
N THR A 220 -47.26 -51.19 9.53
CA THR A 220 -48.34 -50.45 10.26
C THR A 220 -47.85 -49.84 11.60
N ASP A 221 -48.49 -48.75 12.06
CA ASP A 221 -48.51 -48.25 13.47
C ASP A 221 -49.48 -49.11 14.34
N PRO A 222 -49.35 -49.20 15.69
CA PRO A 222 -50.13 -48.29 16.55
C PRO A 222 -49.52 -47.91 17.93
N SER A 223 -49.43 -46.60 18.17
CA SER A 223 -49.79 -45.84 19.38
C SER A 223 -50.14 -46.58 20.70
N ALA A 224 -49.42 -46.25 21.79
CA ALA A 224 -49.91 -46.28 23.18
C ALA A 224 -49.02 -45.47 24.18
N GLU A 225 -49.41 -44.23 24.47
CA GLU A 225 -49.19 -43.57 25.78
C GLU A 225 -50.31 -44.01 26.76
N PRO A 226 -50.31 -43.72 28.10
CA PRO A 226 -49.63 -42.61 28.79
C PRO A 226 -49.03 -42.90 30.20
N SER A 227 -48.27 -41.93 30.74
CA SER A 227 -48.60 -41.21 32.01
C SER A 227 -47.41 -40.39 32.52
N ALA A 228 -47.69 -39.19 33.02
CA ALA A 228 -46.70 -38.24 33.55
C ALA A 228 -46.63 -38.25 35.09
N ASP A 229 -45.49 -37.81 35.64
CA ASP A 229 -45.43 -36.76 36.67
C ASP A 229 -43.98 -36.21 36.78
N PRO A 230 -43.71 -35.07 37.44
CA PRO A 230 -42.69 -34.13 36.96
C PRO A 230 -41.58 -33.88 37.99
N SER A 231 -40.71 -32.91 37.70
CA SER A 231 -39.77 -32.29 38.64
C SER A 231 -38.66 -33.20 39.17
N VAL A 232 -37.49 -33.12 38.54
CA VAL A 232 -36.31 -32.38 39.05
C VAL A 232 -35.20 -32.60 38.03
N LEU A 233 -34.88 -31.55 37.25
CA LEU A 233 -33.58 -31.47 36.60
C LEU A 233 -32.59 -30.95 37.67
N PRO A 234 -31.53 -31.68 38.02
CA PRO A 234 -30.45 -31.10 38.80
C PRO A 234 -29.76 -30.02 37.95
N PRO A 235 -29.18 -28.98 38.57
CA PRO A 235 -28.38 -28.00 37.83
C PRO A 235 -27.16 -28.72 37.24
N THR A 236 -27.04 -28.72 35.92
CA THR A 236 -25.85 -29.25 35.25
C THR A 236 -24.70 -28.27 35.46
N ASP A 237 -23.67 -28.66 36.21
CA ASP A 237 -22.44 -27.88 36.33
C ASP A 237 -21.84 -27.64 34.93
N PRO A 238 -21.53 -26.39 34.52
CA PRO A 238 -21.18 -26.06 33.14
C PRO A 238 -19.78 -26.52 32.70
N SER A 239 -19.03 -27.26 33.53
CA SER A 239 -17.59 -27.46 33.38
C SER A 239 -17.18 -28.80 32.72
N THR A 240 -18.12 -29.66 32.31
CA THR A 240 -17.79 -31.00 31.76
C THR A 240 -18.46 -31.37 30.41
N SER A 241 -19.16 -30.44 29.75
CA SER A 241 -19.47 -30.61 28.32
C SER A 241 -18.23 -30.36 27.48
N LYS A 242 -17.84 -31.34 26.65
CA LYS A 242 -16.74 -31.21 25.68
C LYS A 242 -17.11 -30.32 24.47
N GLY A 243 -18.37 -29.93 24.34
CA GLY A 243 -18.90 -29.21 23.19
C GLY A 243 -19.04 -30.09 21.94
N ALA A 244 -19.51 -29.47 20.86
CA ALA A 244 -19.49 -30.04 19.54
C ALA A 244 -18.06 -30.04 18.94
N PRO A 245 -17.79 -30.82 17.86
CA PRO A 245 -16.46 -30.89 17.25
C PRO A 245 -16.01 -29.58 16.58
N VAL A 246 -14.75 -29.19 16.78
CA VAL A 246 -14.15 -27.97 16.22
C VAL A 246 -14.14 -27.96 14.68
N ASP A 247 -14.00 -29.13 14.05
CA ASP A 247 -14.08 -29.34 12.61
C ASP A 247 -15.47 -29.07 12.01
N GLN A 248 -16.48 -28.80 12.86
CA GLN A 248 -17.85 -28.49 12.44
C GLN A 248 -18.29 -27.11 12.97
N PRO A 249 -17.75 -26.00 12.42
CA PRO A 249 -17.97 -24.63 12.92
C PRO A 249 -19.43 -24.24 13.17
N LEU A 250 -20.36 -24.71 12.34
CA LEU A 250 -21.80 -24.42 12.49
C LEU A 250 -22.43 -25.05 13.74
N GLN A 251 -21.96 -26.24 14.16
CA GLN A 251 -22.42 -26.89 15.39
C GLN A 251 -21.62 -26.39 16.60
N TRP A 252 -20.31 -26.20 16.43
CA TRP A 252 -19.43 -25.65 17.47
C TRP A 252 -19.86 -24.26 17.94
N MET A 253 -20.37 -23.41 17.03
CA MET A 253 -20.92 -22.10 17.39
C MET A 253 -22.10 -22.19 18.37
N ASP A 254 -22.91 -23.25 18.30
CA ASP A 254 -24.10 -23.44 19.13
C ASP A 254 -23.80 -24.16 20.46
N ASP A 255 -22.76 -25.01 20.49
CA ASP A 255 -22.20 -25.64 21.70
C ASP A 255 -20.66 -25.69 21.64
N PRO A 256 -19.96 -24.62 22.04
CA PRO A 256 -18.49 -24.59 22.04
C PRO A 256 -17.87 -25.37 23.20
N GLY A 257 -18.68 -25.90 24.13
CA GLY A 257 -18.23 -26.61 25.32
C GLY A 257 -17.78 -25.71 26.49
N GLY A 258 -17.78 -26.30 27.70
CA GLY A 258 -17.52 -25.57 28.94
C GLY A 258 -16.13 -24.96 29.04
N GLU A 259 -15.11 -25.65 28.50
CA GLU A 259 -13.72 -25.18 28.53
C GLU A 259 -13.53 -23.88 27.73
N TRP A 260 -14.12 -23.77 26.54
CA TRP A 260 -14.03 -22.58 25.70
C TRP A 260 -14.85 -21.42 26.27
N LEU A 261 -16.02 -21.70 26.86
CA LEU A 261 -16.80 -20.69 27.58
C LEU A 261 -16.05 -20.14 28.81
N GLN A 262 -15.31 -20.99 29.53
CA GLN A 262 -14.48 -20.57 30.65
C GLN A 262 -13.28 -19.74 30.18
N LYS A 263 -12.52 -20.19 29.16
CA LYS A 263 -11.45 -19.38 28.54
C LYS A 263 -11.97 -18.03 28.05
N PHE A 264 -13.15 -18.00 27.44
CA PHE A 264 -13.80 -16.76 27.00
C PHE A 264 -14.20 -15.86 28.16
N ALA A 265 -14.70 -16.43 29.27
CA ALA A 265 -15.03 -15.66 30.47
C ALA A 265 -13.78 -15.02 31.10
N ASP A 266 -12.69 -15.79 31.20
CA ASP A 266 -11.41 -15.40 31.81
C ASP A 266 -10.54 -14.50 30.90
N PHE A 267 -10.76 -14.49 29.58
CA PHE A 267 -10.03 -13.65 28.64
C PHE A 267 -10.37 -12.15 28.80
N GLU A 268 -9.35 -11.30 28.80
CA GLU A 268 -9.47 -9.85 28.77
C GLU A 268 -8.79 -9.32 27.50
N CYS A 269 -9.38 -8.31 26.87
CA CYS A 269 -8.78 -7.70 25.67
C CYS A 269 -7.45 -7.05 26.07
N PRO A 270 -6.35 -7.24 25.32
CA PRO A 270 -5.16 -6.43 25.50
C PRO A 270 -5.51 -4.96 25.30
N GLU A 271 -4.88 -4.06 26.07
CA GLU A 271 -4.97 -2.63 25.76
C GLU A 271 -4.34 -2.39 24.38
N ALA A 272 -4.85 -1.41 23.64
CA ALA A 272 -4.37 -1.04 22.31
C ALA A 272 -3.01 -0.30 22.40
N ASP A 273 -1.98 -1.01 22.84
CA ASP A 273 -0.59 -0.55 22.82
C ASP A 273 0.16 -1.09 21.58
N ALA A 274 1.25 -0.41 21.23
CA ALA A 274 2.05 -0.76 20.05
C ALA A 274 3.03 -1.93 20.29
N ASN A 275 2.91 -2.67 21.40
CA ASN A 275 3.83 -3.73 21.79
C ASN A 275 3.12 -5.05 22.19
N ALA A 276 1.79 -5.10 22.12
CA ALA A 276 1.02 -6.32 22.33
C ALA A 276 1.52 -7.46 21.43
N GLU A 277 1.71 -8.65 22.00
CA GLU A 277 2.11 -9.82 21.21
C GLU A 277 1.03 -10.11 20.15
N PRO A 278 1.41 -10.37 18.88
CA PRO A 278 0.44 -10.61 17.81
C PRO A 278 -0.41 -11.83 18.14
N VAL A 279 -1.73 -11.67 18.02
CA VAL A 279 -2.69 -12.74 18.31
C VAL A 279 -2.52 -13.86 17.29
N ILE A 280 -2.04 -15.02 17.75
CA ILE A 280 -1.78 -16.18 16.90
C ILE A 280 -3.12 -16.77 16.40
N ASP A 281 -3.52 -16.35 15.22
CA ASP A 281 -4.70 -16.87 14.54
C ASP A 281 -4.36 -18.23 13.88
N ARG A 282 -5.01 -19.34 14.29
CA ARG A 282 -4.85 -20.69 13.67
C ARG A 282 -6.12 -21.18 12.98
N THR A 283 -6.00 -21.59 11.71
CA THR A 283 -7.15 -21.84 10.82
C THR A 283 -8.08 -22.93 11.34
N ASP A 284 -7.51 -23.99 11.90
CA ASP A 284 -8.19 -25.20 12.37
C ASP A 284 -8.55 -25.18 13.87
N GLU A 285 -8.19 -24.12 14.59
CA GLU A 285 -8.49 -23.94 16.01
C GLU A 285 -9.52 -22.80 16.23
N PRO A 286 -10.36 -22.85 17.29
CA PRO A 286 -11.16 -21.71 17.72
C PRO A 286 -10.28 -20.57 18.22
N LEU A 287 -10.77 -19.33 18.06
CA LEU A 287 -10.04 -18.13 18.45
C LEU A 287 -10.84 -17.33 19.47
N ILE A 288 -10.16 -16.81 20.50
CA ILE A 288 -10.69 -15.76 21.37
C ILE A 288 -9.86 -14.51 21.12
N THR A 289 -10.52 -13.42 20.76
CA THR A 289 -9.89 -12.14 20.41
C THR A 289 -10.88 -10.99 20.58
N CYS A 290 -10.48 -9.76 20.28
CA CYS A 290 -11.32 -8.57 20.34
C CYS A 290 -11.37 -7.79 19.02
N ASP A 291 -12.31 -6.85 18.95
CA ASP A 291 -12.28 -5.74 18.01
C ASP A 291 -11.57 -4.50 18.61
N ASP A 292 -11.53 -3.41 17.85
CA ASP A 292 -10.96 -2.11 18.25
C ASP A 292 -11.81 -1.36 19.29
N GLU A 293 -13.11 -1.66 19.37
CA GLU A 293 -14.02 -1.15 20.43
C GLU A 293 -13.82 -1.87 21.78
N GLY A 294 -13.04 -2.97 21.82
CA GLY A 294 -12.76 -3.74 23.03
C GLY A 294 -13.87 -4.73 23.39
N ILE A 295 -14.71 -5.13 22.44
CA ILE A 295 -15.64 -6.25 22.57
C ILE A 295 -14.85 -7.55 22.34
N LYS A 296 -14.93 -8.49 23.28
CA LYS A 296 -14.35 -9.82 23.11
C LYS A 296 -15.32 -10.76 22.40
N TYR A 297 -14.76 -11.59 21.52
CA TYR A 297 -15.46 -12.58 20.72
C TYR A 297 -14.89 -13.99 20.94
N LEU A 298 -15.77 -14.98 21.07
CA LEU A 298 -15.46 -16.40 20.97
C LEU A 298 -15.82 -16.88 19.55
N LEU A 299 -14.81 -17.26 18.78
CA LEU A 299 -14.92 -17.55 17.36
C LEU A 299 -14.61 -19.03 17.05
N SER A 300 -15.40 -19.62 16.17
CA SER A 300 -15.14 -20.96 15.62
C SER A 300 -13.84 -21.03 14.83
N ALA A 301 -13.39 -22.23 14.48
CA ALA A 301 -12.39 -22.45 13.42
C ALA A 301 -12.76 -21.70 12.11
N ALA A 302 -11.75 -21.37 11.31
CA ALA A 302 -11.91 -20.56 10.10
C ALA A 302 -12.70 -21.31 9.01
N VAL A 303 -13.78 -20.68 8.57
CA VAL A 303 -14.75 -21.23 7.62
C VAL A 303 -14.36 -20.91 6.17
N ILE A 304 -13.79 -19.73 5.94
CA ILE A 304 -13.25 -19.26 4.66
C ILE A 304 -11.95 -18.51 4.95
N GLN A 305 -10.95 -18.67 4.11
CA GLN A 305 -9.65 -18.01 4.19
C GLN A 305 -9.48 -16.98 3.07
N GLY A 306 -8.65 -15.95 3.30
CA GLY A 306 -8.28 -14.94 2.28
C GLY A 306 -7.62 -15.53 1.03
N THR A 307 -6.96 -16.70 1.15
CA THR A 307 -6.42 -17.46 0.02
C THR A 307 -7.49 -17.99 -0.95
N GLN A 308 -8.76 -17.96 -0.57
CA GLN A 308 -9.90 -18.34 -1.41
C GLN A 308 -10.62 -17.12 -2.01
N LEU A 309 -10.01 -15.95 -1.91
CA LEU A 309 -10.45 -14.71 -2.54
C LEU A 309 -9.88 -14.61 -3.95
N THR A 310 -10.71 -14.22 -4.91
CA THR A 310 -10.29 -13.93 -6.29
C THR A 310 -10.10 -12.45 -6.56
N ASP A 311 -10.76 -11.59 -5.79
CA ASP A 311 -10.64 -10.14 -5.93
C ASP A 311 -11.06 -9.38 -4.67
N ALA A 312 -10.43 -8.25 -4.41
CA ALA A 312 -10.83 -7.22 -3.44
C ALA A 312 -10.72 -5.84 -4.08
N ASP A 313 -11.77 -5.04 -3.97
CA ASP A 313 -11.80 -3.65 -4.45
C ASP A 313 -12.44 -2.73 -3.41
N ALA A 314 -11.88 -1.52 -3.27
CA ALA A 314 -12.45 -0.46 -2.46
C ALA A 314 -13.39 0.41 -3.30
N GLY A 315 -14.59 0.70 -2.79
CA GLY A 315 -15.56 1.50 -3.51
C GLY A 315 -16.58 2.19 -2.61
N ILE A 316 -17.45 3.00 -3.23
CA ILE A 316 -18.67 3.54 -2.62
C ILE A 316 -19.86 2.87 -3.32
N PRO A 317 -20.67 2.07 -2.63
CA PRO A 317 -21.79 1.37 -3.25
C PRO A 317 -22.91 2.37 -3.58
N GLN A 318 -23.63 2.16 -4.68
CA GLN A 318 -24.65 3.08 -5.22
C GLN A 318 -25.75 3.49 -4.22
N SER A 319 -25.92 2.73 -3.13
CA SER A 319 -26.92 2.95 -2.08
C SER A 319 -26.40 3.68 -0.83
N GLN A 320 -25.10 3.97 -0.72
CA GLN A 320 -24.48 4.57 0.47
C GLN A 320 -23.47 5.66 0.09
N VAL A 321 -22.95 6.37 1.10
CA VAL A 321 -21.92 7.41 0.93
C VAL A 321 -20.58 7.00 1.60
N GLN A 322 -20.57 5.91 2.36
CA GLN A 322 -19.39 5.38 3.02
C GLN A 322 -18.56 4.50 2.09
N TRP A 323 -17.26 4.44 2.35
CA TRP A 323 -16.37 3.49 1.69
C TRP A 323 -16.56 2.09 2.28
N VAL A 324 -16.46 1.10 1.40
CA VAL A 324 -16.54 -0.32 1.72
C VAL A 324 -15.49 -1.09 0.93
N VAL A 325 -15.13 -2.27 1.41
CA VAL A 325 -14.30 -3.22 0.65
C VAL A 325 -15.18 -4.35 0.14
N ASP A 326 -15.39 -4.40 -1.17
CA ASP A 326 -16.11 -5.47 -1.85
C ASP A 326 -15.15 -6.65 -2.11
N LEU A 327 -15.60 -7.85 -1.74
CA LEU A 327 -14.83 -9.09 -1.80
C LEU A 327 -15.50 -10.08 -2.75
N THR A 328 -14.72 -10.70 -3.65
CA THR A 328 -15.21 -11.74 -4.57
C THR A 328 -14.51 -13.07 -4.31
N PHE A 329 -15.25 -14.06 -3.83
CA PHE A 329 -14.74 -15.40 -3.52
C PHE A 329 -14.58 -16.30 -4.75
N ASP A 330 -13.68 -17.28 -4.64
CA ASP A 330 -13.56 -18.36 -5.59
C ASP A 330 -14.82 -19.26 -5.64
N LYS A 331 -14.84 -20.22 -6.57
CA LYS A 331 -15.99 -21.10 -6.76
C LYS A 331 -16.34 -21.91 -5.50
N THR A 332 -15.35 -22.38 -4.75
CA THR A 332 -15.47 -23.22 -3.56
C THR A 332 -15.90 -22.40 -2.34
N ALA A 333 -15.23 -21.29 -2.06
CA ALA A 333 -15.57 -20.39 -0.97
C ALA A 333 -16.97 -19.78 -1.16
N ARG A 334 -17.39 -19.46 -2.39
CA ARG A 334 -18.78 -19.08 -2.69
C ARG A 334 -19.80 -20.15 -2.27
N GLU A 335 -19.50 -21.43 -2.50
CA GLU A 335 -20.42 -22.53 -2.15
C GLU A 335 -20.47 -22.73 -0.63
N THR A 336 -19.33 -22.66 0.06
CA THR A 336 -19.27 -22.65 1.53
C THR A 336 -20.02 -21.45 2.13
N PHE A 337 -19.78 -20.24 1.61
CA PHE A 337 -20.44 -19.01 2.07
C PHE A 337 -21.96 -19.06 1.88
N ALA A 338 -22.44 -19.57 0.74
CA ALA A 338 -23.87 -19.74 0.46
C ALA A 338 -24.55 -20.78 1.36
N ASN A 339 -23.80 -21.80 1.81
CA ASN A 339 -24.30 -22.79 2.77
C ASN A 339 -24.32 -22.22 4.19
N VAL A 340 -23.24 -21.57 4.63
CA VAL A 340 -23.10 -21.00 5.97
C VAL A 340 -24.09 -19.87 6.19
N THR A 341 -24.19 -18.91 5.24
CA THR A 341 -25.22 -17.85 5.30
C THR A 341 -26.63 -18.43 5.34
N ARG A 342 -26.93 -19.51 4.62
CA ARG A 342 -28.23 -20.20 4.71
C ARG A 342 -28.50 -20.82 6.10
N SER A 343 -27.48 -21.30 6.80
CA SER A 343 -27.63 -21.90 8.12
C SER A 343 -27.76 -20.87 9.26
N ILE A 344 -27.35 -19.62 9.04
CA ILE A 344 -27.35 -18.57 10.08
C ILE A 344 -28.29 -17.39 9.79
N ALA A 345 -28.77 -17.22 8.55
CA ALA A 345 -29.60 -16.08 8.16
C ALA A 345 -30.92 -16.03 8.95
N ASN A 346 -31.13 -14.94 9.70
CA ASN A 346 -32.26 -14.74 10.62
C ASN A 346 -32.41 -15.85 11.68
N VAL A 347 -31.33 -16.54 12.05
CA VAL A 347 -31.34 -17.59 13.09
C VAL A 347 -30.74 -17.03 14.38
N THR A 348 -31.41 -17.29 15.50
CA THR A 348 -30.94 -16.95 16.85
C THR A 348 -30.02 -18.05 17.38
N SER A 349 -28.92 -17.69 18.04
CA SER A 349 -28.04 -18.62 18.76
C SER A 349 -28.76 -19.18 20.01
N PRO A 350 -28.75 -20.51 20.23
CA PRO A 350 -29.30 -21.12 21.43
C PRO A 350 -28.46 -20.80 22.68
N LEU A 351 -27.18 -20.44 22.51
CA LEU A 351 -26.25 -20.12 23.59
C LEU A 351 -26.46 -18.71 24.16
N THR A 352 -26.65 -17.71 23.29
CA THR A 352 -26.70 -16.29 23.68
C THR A 352 -28.09 -15.66 23.58
N GLY A 353 -29.03 -16.30 22.87
CA GLY A 353 -30.33 -15.70 22.55
C GLY A 353 -30.27 -14.51 21.58
N GLN A 354 -29.11 -14.22 20.99
CA GLN A 354 -28.90 -13.15 19.99
C GLN A 354 -28.91 -13.72 18.56
N GLN A 355 -29.07 -12.87 17.54
CA GLN A 355 -28.90 -13.31 16.15
C GLN A 355 -27.47 -13.81 15.91
N LYS A 356 -27.34 -14.87 15.11
CA LYS A 356 -26.02 -15.41 14.71
C LYS A 356 -25.29 -14.41 13.81
N THR A 357 -24.05 -14.09 14.17
CA THR A 357 -23.18 -13.16 13.44
C THR A 357 -22.01 -13.90 12.80
N PHE A 358 -21.43 -13.27 11.78
CA PHE A 358 -20.30 -13.81 11.02
C PHE A 358 -19.13 -12.82 11.12
N ALA A 359 -18.07 -13.21 11.82
CA ALA A 359 -16.91 -12.36 12.05
C ALA A 359 -15.94 -12.40 10.86
N ILE A 360 -15.46 -11.21 10.52
CA ILE A 360 -14.38 -10.96 9.57
C ILE A 360 -13.15 -10.61 10.41
N VAL A 361 -12.19 -11.52 10.44
CA VAL A 361 -10.94 -11.40 11.22
C VAL A 361 -9.80 -11.08 10.26
N LEU A 362 -8.92 -10.16 10.65
CA LEU A 362 -7.67 -9.85 9.95
C LEU A 362 -6.53 -9.88 10.97
N ASP A 363 -5.49 -10.66 10.69
CA ASP A 363 -4.29 -10.76 11.55
C ASP A 363 -4.62 -10.99 13.04
N GLY A 364 -5.63 -11.84 13.28
CA GLY A 364 -6.09 -12.21 14.62
C GLY A 364 -7.03 -11.21 15.31
N GLN A 365 -7.32 -10.04 14.75
CA GLN A 365 -8.27 -9.05 15.29
C GLN A 365 -9.61 -9.07 14.52
N VAL A 366 -10.74 -8.86 15.22
CA VAL A 366 -12.06 -8.75 14.56
C VAL A 366 -12.19 -7.37 13.94
N LEU A 367 -12.33 -7.28 12.61
CA LEU A 367 -12.65 -6.03 11.92
C LEU A 367 -14.13 -5.69 12.06
N THR A 368 -15.00 -6.67 11.84
CA THR A 368 -16.46 -6.54 12.00
C THR A 368 -17.11 -7.91 12.24
N ALA A 369 -18.27 -7.91 12.89
CA ALA A 369 -19.10 -9.10 13.08
C ALA A 369 -20.57 -8.85 12.71
N PRO A 370 -20.90 -8.59 11.43
CA PRO A 370 -22.26 -8.33 10.98
C PRO A 370 -23.22 -9.52 11.20
N THR A 371 -24.51 -9.20 11.34
CA THR A 371 -25.60 -10.17 11.25
C THR A 371 -25.84 -10.57 9.79
N VAL A 372 -26.41 -11.75 9.58
CA VAL A 372 -26.79 -12.22 8.23
C VAL A 372 -28.31 -12.13 8.08
N GLU A 373 -28.76 -11.16 7.29
CA GLU A 373 -30.20 -10.93 7.02
C GLU A 373 -30.76 -11.88 5.95
N GLY A 374 -29.91 -12.52 5.14
CA GLY A 374 -30.32 -13.35 4.01
C GLY A 374 -29.20 -14.22 3.45
N VAL A 375 -29.59 -15.19 2.62
CA VAL A 375 -28.64 -16.10 1.96
C VAL A 375 -27.87 -15.36 0.86
N ILE A 376 -26.55 -15.55 0.80
CA ILE A 376 -25.68 -14.87 -0.18
C ILE A 376 -25.11 -15.90 -1.19
N PRO A 377 -25.83 -16.22 -2.28
CA PRO A 377 -25.45 -17.29 -3.22
C PRO A 377 -24.42 -16.86 -4.29
N ASN A 378 -24.19 -15.56 -4.44
CA ASN A 378 -23.37 -14.97 -5.50
C ASN A 378 -21.86 -14.93 -5.16
N GLY A 379 -21.46 -15.25 -3.92
CA GLY A 379 -20.05 -15.30 -3.54
C GLY A 379 -19.39 -13.94 -3.42
N ARG A 380 -20.18 -12.90 -3.14
CA ARG A 380 -19.68 -11.57 -2.82
C ARG A 380 -19.95 -11.25 -1.36
N ALA A 381 -18.96 -10.71 -0.68
CA ALA A 381 -19.10 -10.14 0.66
C ALA A 381 -18.67 -8.66 0.62
N GLN A 382 -19.07 -7.90 1.63
CA GLN A 382 -18.72 -6.50 1.76
C GLN A 382 -18.28 -6.25 3.20
N ILE A 383 -17.06 -5.73 3.38
CA ILE A 383 -16.62 -5.21 4.67
C ILE A 383 -17.08 -3.75 4.73
N SER A 384 -18.06 -3.46 5.57
CA SER A 384 -18.48 -2.11 5.94
C SER A 384 -17.83 -1.70 7.26
N GLY A 385 -17.77 -0.40 7.55
CA GLY A 385 -17.12 0.12 8.75
C GLY A 385 -16.87 1.62 8.65
N THR A 386 -16.03 2.15 9.53
CA THR A 386 -15.58 3.56 9.57
C THR A 386 -14.47 3.84 8.56
N PHE A 387 -14.55 3.28 7.35
CA PHE A 387 -13.52 3.43 6.32
C PHE A 387 -13.58 4.78 5.61
N ASN A 388 -12.40 5.31 5.31
CA ASN A 388 -12.22 6.39 4.35
C ASN A 388 -11.63 5.81 3.04
N GLN A 389 -11.41 6.65 2.03
CA GLN A 389 -10.87 6.19 0.74
C GLN A 389 -9.54 5.45 0.88
N GLU A 390 -8.63 5.99 1.69
CA GLU A 390 -7.26 5.52 1.85
C GLU A 390 -7.22 4.22 2.65
N SER A 391 -7.93 4.14 3.79
CA SER A 391 -8.00 2.92 4.59
C SER A 391 -8.73 1.79 3.88
N ALA A 392 -9.79 2.09 3.12
CA ALA A 392 -10.46 1.09 2.27
C ALA A 392 -9.53 0.59 1.15
N GLN A 393 -8.80 1.48 0.46
CA GLN A 393 -7.88 1.09 -0.62
C GLN A 393 -6.68 0.29 -0.10
N THR A 394 -6.08 0.68 1.02
CA THR A 394 -5.00 -0.08 1.66
C THR A 394 -5.48 -1.46 2.11
N LEU A 395 -6.65 -1.56 2.77
CA LEU A 395 -7.23 -2.85 3.13
C LEU A 395 -7.53 -3.70 1.88
N ALA A 396 -8.20 -3.14 0.87
CA ALA A 396 -8.51 -3.86 -0.37
C ALA A 396 -7.24 -4.39 -1.06
N ASN A 397 -6.19 -3.58 -1.21
CA ASN A 397 -4.90 -4.01 -1.76
C ASN A 397 -4.27 -5.13 -0.94
N SER A 398 -4.23 -4.97 0.39
CA SER A 398 -3.68 -5.98 1.31
C SER A 398 -4.37 -7.34 1.17
N LEU A 399 -5.70 -7.33 0.98
CA LEU A 399 -6.52 -8.52 0.73
C LEU A 399 -6.39 -9.08 -0.69
N LYS A 400 -6.30 -8.21 -1.71
CA LYS A 400 -6.25 -8.56 -3.14
C LYS A 400 -5.00 -9.36 -3.49
N TYR A 401 -3.87 -9.01 -2.90
CA TYR A 401 -2.57 -9.66 -3.13
C TYR A 401 -2.32 -10.86 -2.18
N GLY A 402 -3.29 -11.21 -1.34
CA GLY A 402 -3.24 -12.37 -0.46
C GLY A 402 -2.35 -12.18 0.78
N ALA A 403 -2.38 -13.19 1.65
CA ALA A 403 -1.59 -13.19 2.87
C ALA A 403 -0.12 -13.58 2.61
N LEU A 404 0.81 -13.00 3.37
CA LEU A 404 2.23 -13.33 3.25
C LEU A 404 2.49 -14.78 3.74
N PRO A 405 3.27 -15.60 3.00
CA PRO A 405 3.57 -17.00 3.36
C PRO A 405 4.56 -17.15 4.51
N LEU A 406 5.11 -16.03 4.99
CA LEU A 406 6.09 -15.89 6.06
C LEU A 406 5.68 -14.68 6.90
N THR A 407 5.91 -14.72 8.21
CA THR A 407 5.76 -13.54 9.06
C THR A 407 7.10 -12.80 9.14
N PHE A 408 7.07 -11.49 9.42
CA PHE A 408 8.28 -10.67 9.40
C PHE A 408 8.46 -9.97 10.74
N THR A 409 9.64 -10.12 11.33
CA THR A 409 10.07 -9.28 12.46
C THR A 409 10.92 -8.13 11.93
N VAL A 410 10.76 -6.95 12.52
CA VAL A 410 11.37 -5.71 12.01
C VAL A 410 12.55 -5.29 12.89
N PRO A 411 13.80 -5.51 12.46
CA PRO A 411 14.92 -4.72 12.93
C PRO A 411 14.93 -3.35 12.25
N ALA A 412 15.11 -2.30 13.06
CA ALA A 412 15.49 -0.91 12.71
C ALA A 412 15.18 -0.45 11.27
N VAL A 413 14.11 0.35 11.12
CA VAL A 413 13.93 1.21 9.94
C VAL A 413 15.14 2.14 9.82
N THR A 414 15.97 1.92 8.78
CA THR A 414 17.13 2.77 8.49
C THR A 414 16.75 3.78 7.42
N GLU A 415 16.52 5.02 7.84
CA GLU A 415 16.46 6.17 6.93
C GLU A 415 17.86 6.41 6.33
N GLU A 416 18.19 5.72 5.24
CA GLU A 416 19.35 6.04 4.42
C GLU A 416 19.03 7.26 3.55
N GLY A 417 19.20 8.44 4.16
CA GLY A 417 19.03 9.73 3.49
C GLY A 417 20.00 9.93 2.31
N PRO A 418 19.66 10.80 1.35
CA PRO A 418 20.33 10.89 0.03
C PRO A 418 21.69 11.62 0.06
N THR A 419 22.35 11.69 1.22
CA THR A 419 23.37 12.70 1.56
C THR A 419 24.63 12.66 0.69
N LEU A 420 25.02 11.50 0.14
CA LEU A 420 26.18 11.40 -0.76
C LEU A 420 25.83 11.54 -2.25
N ALA A 421 24.58 11.27 -2.65
CA ALA A 421 24.14 11.30 -4.05
C ALA A 421 23.57 12.67 -4.44
N ALA A 422 22.79 13.30 -3.57
CA ALA A 422 22.22 14.63 -3.80
C ALA A 422 23.31 15.71 -3.97
N ASP A 423 24.38 15.63 -3.20
CA ASP A 423 25.53 16.54 -3.31
C ASP A 423 26.20 16.43 -4.69
N GLN A 424 26.40 15.20 -5.19
CA GLN A 424 26.95 14.95 -6.53
C GLN A 424 26.02 15.43 -7.64
N LEU A 425 24.70 15.24 -7.50
CA LEU A 425 23.72 15.79 -8.43
C LEU A 425 23.83 17.32 -8.50
N SER A 426 23.90 17.99 -7.35
CA SER A 426 23.98 19.46 -7.29
C SER A 426 25.23 19.97 -8.01
N ALA A 427 26.38 19.31 -7.82
CA ALA A 427 27.63 19.61 -8.51
C ALA A 427 27.52 19.36 -10.03
N GLY A 428 26.87 18.27 -10.44
CA GLY A 428 26.60 17.96 -11.85
C GLY A 428 25.68 18.97 -12.54
N LEU A 429 24.61 19.41 -11.86
CA LEU A 429 23.71 20.47 -12.34
C LEU A 429 24.43 21.82 -12.47
N TRP A 430 25.27 22.19 -11.49
CA TRP A 430 26.11 23.39 -11.59
C TRP A 430 27.11 23.29 -12.74
N ALA A 431 27.81 22.17 -12.90
CA ALA A 431 28.77 21.96 -13.99
C ALA A 431 28.08 22.03 -15.37
N GLY A 432 26.92 21.37 -15.53
CA GLY A 432 26.11 21.45 -16.74
C GLY A 432 25.59 22.86 -17.02
N GLY A 433 25.14 23.57 -15.98
CA GLY A 433 24.70 24.97 -16.06
C GLY A 433 25.81 25.92 -16.50
N PHE A 434 27.01 25.82 -15.91
CA PHE A 434 28.17 26.61 -16.32
C PHE A 434 28.65 26.26 -17.73
N GLY A 435 28.65 24.97 -18.11
CA GLY A 435 28.97 24.54 -19.47
C GLY A 435 28.01 25.12 -20.52
N LEU A 436 26.70 25.02 -20.26
CA LEU A 436 25.66 25.58 -21.11
C LEU A 436 25.78 27.11 -21.19
N LEU A 437 26.00 27.79 -20.07
CA LEU A 437 26.23 29.25 -20.04
C LEU A 437 27.41 29.65 -20.95
N LEU A 438 28.54 28.94 -20.86
CA LEU A 438 29.73 29.23 -21.66
C LEU A 438 29.46 29.04 -23.15
N VAL A 439 28.77 27.96 -23.54
CA VAL A 439 28.33 27.73 -24.93
C VAL A 439 27.37 28.83 -25.41
N LEU A 440 26.39 29.25 -24.61
CA LEU A 440 25.48 30.35 -24.98
C LEU A 440 26.22 31.68 -25.16
N VAL A 441 27.16 32.01 -24.26
CA VAL A 441 28.01 33.20 -24.37
C VAL A 441 28.85 33.16 -25.65
N TYR A 442 29.50 32.02 -25.92
CA TYR A 442 30.26 31.83 -27.18
C TYR A 442 29.38 32.04 -28.41
N CYS A 443 28.17 31.45 -28.43
CA CYS A 443 27.22 31.59 -29.53
C CYS A 443 26.77 33.05 -29.74
N ILE A 444 26.55 33.83 -28.68
CA ILE A 444 26.22 35.27 -28.79
C ILE A 444 27.40 36.05 -29.39
N PHE A 445 28.63 35.82 -28.92
CA PHE A 445 29.80 36.54 -29.44
C PHE A 445 30.12 36.18 -30.89
N TYR A 446 30.04 34.90 -31.26
CA TYR A 446 30.43 34.39 -32.57
C TYR A 446 29.33 34.59 -33.64
N TYR A 447 28.07 34.29 -33.32
CA TYR A 447 26.94 34.40 -34.27
C TYR A 447 26.15 35.72 -34.18
N ARG A 448 26.46 36.58 -33.20
CA ARG A 448 25.81 37.90 -32.99
C ARG A 448 24.28 37.76 -32.93
N GLY A 449 23.55 38.44 -33.81
CA GLY A 449 22.07 38.40 -33.85
C GLY A 449 21.48 37.01 -34.13
N LEU A 450 22.20 36.13 -34.84
CA LEU A 450 21.77 34.74 -35.04
C LEU A 450 21.89 33.91 -33.75
N GLY A 451 22.77 34.29 -32.82
CA GLY A 451 22.90 33.66 -31.50
C GLY A 451 21.61 33.75 -30.68
N LEU A 452 20.83 34.84 -30.80
CA LEU A 452 19.52 34.95 -30.14
C LEU A 452 18.51 33.91 -30.64
N VAL A 453 18.61 33.49 -31.91
CA VAL A 453 17.76 32.43 -32.47
C VAL A 453 18.13 31.07 -31.87
N VAL A 454 19.44 30.80 -31.68
CA VAL A 454 19.93 29.60 -30.97
C VAL A 454 19.43 29.57 -29.52
N LEU A 455 19.53 30.68 -28.80
CA LEU A 455 19.04 30.78 -27.41
C LEU A 455 17.53 30.52 -27.35
N ALA A 456 16.75 31.13 -28.24
CA ALA A 456 15.31 30.94 -28.29
C ALA A 456 14.95 29.48 -28.65
N SER A 457 15.64 28.85 -29.60
CA SER A 457 15.36 27.46 -29.99
C SER A 457 15.73 26.47 -28.88
N LEU A 458 16.84 26.69 -28.17
CA LEU A 458 17.25 25.85 -27.04
C LEU A 458 16.31 26.02 -25.84
N GLY A 459 15.88 27.26 -25.54
CA GLY A 459 14.89 27.54 -24.48
C GLY A 459 13.53 26.89 -24.77
N ILE A 460 13.06 26.95 -26.01
CA ILE A 460 11.82 26.28 -26.45
C ILE A 460 11.97 24.75 -26.36
N ALA A 461 13.10 24.19 -26.80
CA ALA A 461 13.37 22.76 -26.69
C ALA A 461 13.37 22.30 -25.22
N GLY A 462 14.07 23.02 -24.33
CA GLY A 462 14.08 22.74 -22.89
C GLY A 462 12.69 22.85 -22.24
N ALA A 463 11.89 23.84 -22.62
CA ALA A 463 10.51 23.99 -22.16
C ALA A 463 9.62 22.80 -22.59
N ILE A 464 9.74 22.35 -23.84
CA ILE A 464 9.02 21.16 -24.34
C ILE A 464 9.46 19.91 -23.57
N THR A 465 10.77 19.70 -23.41
CA THR A 465 11.30 18.54 -22.66
C THR A 465 10.82 18.54 -21.21
N TYR A 466 10.85 19.69 -20.53
CA TYR A 466 10.32 19.83 -19.17
C TYR A 466 8.82 19.51 -19.10
N ALA A 467 8.02 20.05 -20.03
CA ALA A 467 6.58 19.80 -20.07
C ALA A 467 6.26 18.33 -20.40
N VAL A 468 7.05 17.65 -21.23
CA VAL A 468 6.93 16.21 -21.49
C VAL A 468 7.22 15.39 -20.23
N VAL A 469 8.27 15.73 -19.46
CA VAL A 469 8.57 15.07 -18.19
C VAL A 469 7.42 15.23 -17.19
N LEU A 470 6.85 16.44 -17.06
CA LEU A 470 5.67 16.66 -16.21
C LEU A 470 4.45 15.86 -16.69
N ALA A 471 4.17 15.86 -17.99
CA ALA A 471 3.05 15.11 -18.56
C ALA A 471 3.20 13.59 -18.35
N MET A 472 4.42 13.04 -18.47
CA MET A 472 4.68 11.63 -18.16
C MET A 472 4.56 11.32 -16.68
N GLY A 473 4.98 12.24 -15.79
CA GLY A 473 4.85 12.10 -14.34
C GLY A 473 3.40 12.04 -13.86
N GLN A 474 2.48 12.66 -14.60
CA GLN A 474 1.03 12.57 -14.36
C GLN A 474 0.40 11.36 -15.07
N ALA A 475 0.76 11.08 -16.32
CA ALA A 475 0.11 10.05 -17.14
C ALA A 475 0.56 8.60 -16.86
N VAL A 476 1.80 8.40 -16.42
CA VAL A 476 2.41 7.07 -16.24
C VAL A 476 3.20 6.98 -14.93
N ASN A 477 2.97 7.92 -13.98
CA ASN A 477 3.73 8.06 -12.73
C ASN A 477 5.26 8.11 -12.90
N PHE A 478 5.75 8.59 -14.05
CA PHE A 478 7.18 8.70 -14.32
C PHE A 478 7.89 9.60 -13.31
N THR A 479 8.93 9.06 -12.70
CA THR A 479 9.86 9.71 -11.77
C THR A 479 11.18 10.00 -12.47
N LEU A 480 11.78 11.14 -12.12
CA LEU A 480 13.05 11.60 -12.68
C LEU A 480 14.21 11.12 -11.79
N THR A 481 14.98 10.13 -12.27
CA THR A 481 16.14 9.55 -11.59
C THR A 481 17.46 10.24 -11.96
N LEU A 482 18.57 9.92 -11.29
CA LEU A 482 19.89 10.48 -11.62
C LEU A 482 20.34 10.14 -13.06
N PRO A 483 20.23 8.87 -13.54
CA PRO A 483 20.46 8.55 -14.95
C PRO A 483 19.52 9.32 -15.90
N GLY A 484 18.27 9.56 -15.49
CA GLY A 484 17.32 10.39 -16.24
C GLY A 484 17.83 11.82 -16.45
N ILE A 485 18.29 12.48 -15.37
CA ILE A 485 18.88 13.83 -15.45
C ILE A 485 20.15 13.83 -16.30
N ALA A 486 21.04 12.84 -16.16
CA ALA A 486 22.22 12.73 -17.01
C ALA A 486 21.85 12.60 -18.50
N GLY A 487 20.84 11.80 -18.83
CA GLY A 487 20.29 11.68 -20.17
C GLY A 487 19.72 13.00 -20.71
N LEU A 488 19.01 13.77 -19.88
CA LEU A 488 18.52 15.11 -20.24
C LEU A 488 19.67 16.09 -20.54
N ILE A 489 20.72 16.10 -19.70
CA ILE A 489 21.92 16.95 -19.91
C ILE A 489 22.61 16.60 -21.24
N VAL A 490 22.81 15.31 -21.52
CA VAL A 490 23.38 14.84 -22.79
C VAL A 490 22.49 15.22 -23.98
N GLY A 491 21.17 15.05 -23.86
CA GLY A 491 20.19 15.43 -24.89
C GLY A 491 20.20 16.92 -25.24
N VAL A 492 20.32 17.79 -24.22
CA VAL A 492 20.50 19.24 -24.40
C VAL A 492 21.82 19.56 -25.12
N GLY A 493 22.91 18.87 -24.77
CA GLY A 493 24.20 19.00 -25.46
C GLY A 493 24.14 18.65 -26.95
N ILE A 494 23.57 17.48 -27.29
CA ILE A 494 23.37 17.03 -28.68
C ILE A 494 22.47 18.01 -29.46
N THR A 495 21.45 18.54 -28.80
CA THR A 495 20.54 19.53 -29.39
C THR A 495 21.25 20.85 -29.70
N ALA A 496 22.10 21.33 -28.77
CA ALA A 496 22.90 22.54 -28.98
C ALA A 496 23.90 22.39 -30.14
N ASP A 497 24.62 21.27 -30.22
CA ASP A 497 25.54 20.95 -31.31
C ASP A 497 24.81 20.89 -32.67
N SER A 498 23.67 20.20 -32.72
CA SER A 498 22.83 20.09 -33.92
C SER A 498 22.38 21.46 -34.43
N PHE A 499 22.02 22.39 -33.53
CA PHE A 499 21.69 23.76 -33.93
C PHE A 499 22.92 24.53 -34.45
N ILE A 500 24.08 24.39 -33.81
CA ILE A 500 25.32 25.04 -34.25
C ILE A 500 25.66 24.61 -35.70
N VAL A 501 25.67 23.31 -35.98
CA VAL A 501 25.94 22.77 -37.33
C VAL A 501 24.90 23.27 -38.35
N TYR A 502 23.62 23.33 -37.96
CA TYR A 502 22.55 23.84 -38.83
C TYR A 502 22.72 25.32 -39.18
N PHE A 503 23.07 26.17 -38.21
CA PHE A 503 23.27 27.60 -38.44
C PHE A 503 24.59 27.91 -39.16
N GLU A 504 25.65 27.14 -38.93
CA GLU A 504 26.86 27.19 -39.77
C GLU A 504 26.53 26.88 -41.23
N ARG A 505 25.74 25.83 -41.47
CA ARG A 505 25.33 25.46 -42.83
C ARG A 505 24.53 26.57 -43.53
N ILE A 506 23.59 27.21 -42.81
CA ILE A 506 22.85 28.36 -43.33
C ILE A 506 23.81 29.53 -43.64
N ARG A 507 24.78 29.80 -42.76
CA ARG A 507 25.77 30.87 -42.96
C ARG A 507 26.62 30.66 -44.20
N ASP A 508 27.07 29.43 -44.44
CA ASP A 508 27.81 29.08 -45.66
C ASP A 508 26.95 29.19 -46.92
N GLU A 509 25.69 28.73 -46.91
CA GLU A 509 24.82 28.83 -48.08
C GLU A 509 24.44 30.30 -48.41
N MET A 510 24.25 31.15 -47.39
CA MET A 510 24.10 32.60 -47.60
C MET A 510 25.39 33.24 -48.16
N ARG A 511 26.58 32.76 -47.74
CA ARG A 511 27.88 33.24 -48.26
C ARG A 511 28.10 32.84 -49.72
N ASP A 512 27.60 31.67 -50.12
CA ASP A 512 27.52 31.22 -51.52
C ASP A 512 26.48 31.98 -52.35
N GLY A 513 25.76 32.94 -51.77
CA GLY A 513 24.75 33.76 -52.46
C GLY A 513 23.41 33.06 -52.71
N LYS A 514 23.12 31.97 -52.00
CA LYS A 514 21.81 31.29 -52.05
C LYS A 514 20.86 31.97 -51.06
N SER A 515 19.62 32.23 -51.50
CA SER A 515 18.55 32.92 -50.74
C SER A 515 17.45 31.97 -50.29
#